data_AF-A0A849K1D7-F1
#
_entry.id   AF-A0A849K1D7-F1
#
_cell.length_a   1.000
_cell.length_b   1.000
_cell.length_c   1.000
_cell.angle_alpha   90.00
_cell.angle_beta   90.00
_cell.angle_gamma   90.00
#
_symmetry.space_group_name_H-M   'P 1'
#
loop_
_entity.id
_entity.type
_entity.pdbx_description
1 polymer ?
#
loop_
_entity_poly.entity_id
_entity_poly.type
_entity_poly.pdbx_seq_one_letter_code
_entity_poly.pdbx_strand_id
1 'polypeptide(L)'
;MVSSRHVIGVKRGERTTFQVPAAFVVETSDGGATTVLETLRGTLILLGDAGYSDAEALRWLFTEDSTLGTTPVGALRAGRRAQVRRLAQALG
;
A
#
# COMPACT_ATOMS: atom_id res chain seq x y z
N MET A 1 -11.41 -5.85 -13.96
CA MET A 1 -10.40 -6.32 -12.99
C MET A 1 -9.65 -5.19 -12.26
N VAL A 2 -10.29 -4.02 -12.05
CA VAL A 2 -9.83 -2.93 -11.14
C VAL A 2 -10.79 -2.76 -9.95
N SER A 3 -11.92 -3.49 -9.93
CA SER A 3 -12.96 -3.37 -8.90
C SER A 3 -12.67 -4.12 -7.59
N SER A 4 -11.46 -4.65 -7.39
CA SER A 4 -11.22 -5.62 -6.31
C SER A 4 -10.13 -5.20 -5.34
N ARG A 5 -9.89 -3.90 -5.07
CA ARG A 5 -8.93 -3.37 -4.06
C ARG A 5 -7.58 -4.11 -3.97
N HIS A 6 -7.13 -4.79 -5.04
CA HIS A 6 -5.89 -5.56 -5.04
C HIS A 6 -4.70 -4.61 -5.20
N VAL A 7 -4.93 -3.46 -5.83
CA VAL A 7 -3.95 -2.43 -6.07
C VAL A 7 -4.64 -1.07 -6.01
N ILE A 8 -4.01 -0.09 -5.37
CA ILE A 8 -4.36 1.33 -5.53
C ILE A 8 -3.26 1.98 -6.38
N GLY A 9 -3.68 2.84 -7.28
CA GLY A 9 -2.81 3.59 -8.17
C GLY A 9 -3.38 4.98 -8.35
N VAL A 10 -2.52 5.92 -8.75
CA VAL A 10 -2.93 7.28 -9.12
C VAL A 10 -2.93 7.40 -10.62
N LYS A 11 -3.91 8.14 -11.15
CA LYS A 11 -3.82 8.63 -12.53
C LYS A 11 -2.76 9.73 -12.56
N ARG A 12 -1.71 9.56 -13.37
CA ARG A 12 -0.65 10.58 -13.57
C ARG A 12 -0.29 10.70 -15.06
N GLY A 13 0.15 11.89 -15.47
CA GLY A 13 0.59 12.23 -16.82
C GLY A 13 -0.54 12.70 -17.77
N GLU A 14 -0.16 13.22 -18.94
CA GLU A 14 -1.07 13.80 -19.96
C GLU A 14 -2.22 12.88 -20.40
N ARG A 15 -2.00 11.56 -20.35
CA ARG A 15 -3.00 10.55 -20.76
C ARG A 15 -3.83 9.98 -19.61
N THR A 16 -3.69 10.48 -18.38
CA THR A 16 -4.47 10.01 -17.22
C THR A 16 -4.34 8.49 -16.97
N THR A 17 -3.21 7.89 -17.36
CA THR A 17 -2.97 6.45 -17.22
C THR A 17 -2.87 6.08 -15.74
N PHE A 18 -3.54 4.99 -15.35
CA PHE A 18 -3.47 4.47 -13.99
C PHE A 18 -2.07 3.89 -13.73
N GLN A 19 -1.33 4.51 -12.83
CA GLN A 19 0.03 4.11 -12.47
C GLN A 19 0.03 3.52 -11.06
N VAL A 20 0.71 2.39 -10.93
CA VAL A 20 0.89 1.68 -9.66
C VAL A 20 2.32 1.93 -9.17
N PRO A 21 2.51 2.35 -7.91
CA PRO A 21 3.84 2.47 -7.34
C PRO A 21 4.62 1.15 -7.40
N ALA A 22 5.85 1.18 -7.92
CA ALA A 22 6.71 0.00 -8.00
C ALA A 22 6.99 -0.63 -6.62
N ALA A 23 6.89 0.13 -5.54
CA ALA A 23 7.06 -0.37 -4.18
C ALA A 23 6.00 -1.43 -3.78
N PHE A 24 4.84 -1.46 -4.46
CA PHE A 24 3.79 -2.46 -4.24
C PHE A 24 4.08 -3.79 -4.88
N VAL A 25 5.14 -3.85 -5.67
CA VAL A 25 5.49 -4.99 -6.49
C VAL A 25 6.68 -5.70 -5.84
N VAL A 26 6.57 -7.02 -5.69
CA VAL A 26 7.60 -7.89 -5.11
C VAL A 26 7.85 -9.08 -6.00
N GLU A 27 9.10 -9.53 -6.06
CA GLU A 27 9.47 -10.75 -6.78
C GLU A 27 9.12 -11.96 -5.92
N THR A 28 8.46 -12.95 -6.53
CA THR A 28 8.13 -14.21 -5.87
C THR A 28 9.30 -15.17 -6.02
N SER A 29 9.60 -15.92 -4.97
CA SER A 29 10.66 -16.94 -4.98
C SER A 29 10.40 -18.08 -5.99
N ASP A 30 9.15 -18.28 -6.41
CA ASP A 30 8.77 -19.20 -7.48
C ASP A 30 8.93 -18.53 -8.86
N GLY A 31 10.11 -18.72 -9.46
CA GLY A 31 10.31 -18.59 -10.90
C GLY A 31 10.32 -17.17 -11.48
N GLY A 32 10.54 -16.13 -10.67
CA GLY A 32 10.65 -14.74 -11.15
C GLY A 32 9.31 -14.07 -11.46
N ALA A 33 8.20 -14.65 -11.01
CA ALA A 33 6.89 -14.03 -11.14
C ALA A 33 6.76 -12.83 -10.19
N THR A 34 6.42 -11.68 -10.76
CA THR A 34 6.24 -10.44 -10.04
C THR A 34 4.81 -10.34 -9.50
N THR A 35 4.63 -10.28 -8.18
CA THR A 35 3.32 -10.19 -7.53
C THR A 35 3.14 -8.90 -6.75
N VAL A 36 1.90 -8.59 -6.40
CA VAL A 36 1.58 -7.46 -5.52
C VAL A 36 1.79 -7.88 -4.08
N LEU A 37 2.34 -6.98 -3.26
CA LEU A 37 2.53 -7.17 -1.84
C LEU A 37 1.19 -7.51 -1.16
N GLU A 38 0.99 -8.77 -0.79
CA GLU A 38 -0.30 -9.26 -0.27
C GLU A 38 -0.79 -8.48 0.96
N THR A 39 0.17 -8.03 1.79
CA THR A 39 -0.10 -7.27 3.01
C THR A 39 -0.63 -5.86 2.73
N LEU A 40 -0.46 -5.36 1.52
CA LEU A 40 -0.97 -4.06 1.08
C LEU A 40 -2.51 -4.07 1.05
N ARG A 41 -3.13 -5.08 0.46
CA ARG A 41 -4.60 -5.16 0.31
C ARG A 41 -5.33 -5.00 1.63
N GLY A 42 -4.88 -5.69 2.67
CA GLY A 42 -5.49 -5.59 4.00
C GLY A 42 -5.35 -4.21 4.63
N THR A 43 -4.25 -3.51 4.34
CA THR A 43 -4.01 -2.14 4.82
C THR A 43 -4.90 -1.14 4.08
N LEU A 44 -5.07 -1.31 2.77
CA LEU A 44 -5.95 -0.48 1.95
C LEU A 44 -7.44 -0.65 2.30
N ILE A 45 -7.83 -1.84 2.76
CA ILE A 45 -9.18 -2.05 3.30
C ILE A 45 -9.37 -1.18 4.55
N LEU A 46 -8.47 -1.30 5.53
CA LEU A 46 -8.53 -0.53 6.78
C LEU A 46 -8.55 0.98 6.54
N LEU A 47 -7.69 1.50 5.66
CA LEU A 47 -7.65 2.93 5.34
C LEU A 47 -8.95 3.39 4.69
N GLY A 48 -9.52 2.61 3.78
CA GLY A 48 -10.80 2.92 3.16
C GLY A 48 -11.97 2.87 4.15
N ASP A 49 -11.93 1.94 5.13
CA ASP A 49 -12.92 1.87 6.20
C ASP A 49 -12.81 3.08 7.15
N ALA A 50 -11.60 3.63 7.31
CA ALA A 50 -11.32 4.89 8.02
C ALA A 50 -11.61 6.15 7.15
N GLY A 51 -12.19 5.99 5.95
CA GLY A 51 -12.60 7.10 5.09
C GLY A 51 -11.50 7.71 4.20
N TYR A 52 -10.32 7.10 4.11
CA TYR A 52 -9.25 7.62 3.27
C TYR A 52 -9.54 7.38 1.78
N SER A 53 -9.36 8.42 0.98
CA SER A 53 -9.29 8.30 -0.48
C SER A 53 -8.02 7.59 -0.94
N ASP A 54 -8.00 7.10 -2.17
CA ASP A 54 -6.80 6.49 -2.79
C ASP A 54 -5.55 7.37 -2.69
N ALA A 55 -5.72 8.68 -2.89
CA ALA A 55 -4.63 9.64 -2.81
C ALA A 55 -4.12 9.83 -1.36
N GLU A 56 -5.02 9.82 -0.38
CA GLU A 56 -4.67 9.90 1.04
C GLU A 56 -4.01 8.60 1.51
N ALA A 57 -4.52 7.45 1.10
CA ALA A 57 -3.92 6.15 1.38
C ALA A 57 -2.51 6.06 0.81
N LEU A 58 -2.29 6.53 -0.42
CA LEU A 58 -0.95 6.62 -1.00
C LEU A 58 -0.05 7.56 -0.21
N ARG A 59 -0.52 8.78 0.13
CA ARG A 59 0.28 9.68 0.97
C ARG A 59 0.65 9.01 2.28
N TRP A 60 -0.31 8.42 2.99
CA TRP A 60 -0.08 7.72 4.25
C TRP A 60 0.95 6.58 4.12
N LEU A 61 0.84 5.76 3.07
CA LEU A 61 1.76 4.64 2.84
C LEU A 61 3.21 5.05 2.58
N PHE A 62 3.42 6.24 2.02
CA PHE A 62 4.74 6.76 1.62
C PHE A 62 5.27 7.88 2.52
N THR A 63 4.53 8.30 3.54
CA THR A 63 5.02 9.24 4.57
C THR A 63 5.74 8.47 5.67
N GLU A 64 6.87 8.99 6.14
CA GLU A 64 7.60 8.37 7.25
C GLU A 64 6.80 8.44 8.55
N ASP A 65 6.79 7.33 9.28
CA ASP A 65 6.17 7.25 10.60
C ASP A 65 7.25 7.00 11.66
N SER A 66 7.29 7.85 12.68
CA SER A 66 8.30 7.79 13.75
C SER A 66 8.17 6.53 14.63
N THR A 67 6.97 5.94 14.73
CA THR A 67 6.75 4.69 15.47
C THR A 67 7.28 3.47 14.69
N LEU A 68 7.26 3.54 13.36
CA LEU A 68 7.79 2.51 12.48
C LEU A 68 9.30 2.69 12.17
N GLY A 69 9.81 3.92 12.35
CA GLY A 69 11.15 4.33 11.93
C GLY A 69 11.36 4.32 10.42
N THR A 70 10.28 4.26 9.64
CA THR A 70 10.26 4.24 8.16
C THR A 70 8.83 4.47 7.67
N THR A 71 8.61 4.42 6.36
CA THR A 71 7.28 4.51 5.76
C THR A 71 6.47 3.22 5.99
N PRO A 72 5.13 3.28 6.08
CA PRO A 72 4.31 2.07 6.19
C PRO A 72 4.56 1.07 5.06
N VAL A 73 4.77 1.52 3.82
CA VAL A 73 5.12 0.63 2.70
C VAL A 73 6.48 -0.05 2.91
N GLY A 74 7.48 0.68 3.43
CA GLY A 74 8.79 0.12 3.79
C GLY A 74 8.67 -0.95 4.88
N ALA A 75 7.87 -0.68 5.91
CA ALA A 75 7.59 -1.65 6.96
C ALA A 75 6.86 -2.89 6.45
N LEU A 76 5.89 -2.75 5.54
CA LEU A 76 5.21 -3.88 4.90
C LEU A 76 6.18 -4.74 4.08
N ARG A 77 7.09 -4.12 3.30
CA ARG A 77 8.13 -4.85 2.54
C ARG A 77 9.11 -5.59 3.45
N ALA A 78 9.37 -5.06 4.64
CA ALA A 78 10.18 -5.71 5.66
C ALA A 78 9.41 -6.79 6.46
N GLY A 79 8.19 -7.15 6.06
CA GLY A 79 7.37 -8.15 6.75
C GLY A 79 6.75 -7.67 8.06
N ARG A 80 6.88 -6.39 8.42
CA ARG A 80 6.40 -5.81 9.70
C ARG A 80 4.90 -5.47 9.68
N ARG A 81 4.07 -6.32 9.07
CA ARG A 81 2.63 -6.10 8.88
C ARG A 81 1.88 -5.81 10.17
N ALA A 82 2.20 -6.50 11.27
CA ALA A 82 1.52 -6.31 12.55
C ALA A 82 1.70 -4.88 13.09
N GLN A 83 2.88 -4.28 12.92
CA GLN A 83 3.15 -2.90 13.33
C GLN A 83 2.33 -1.92 12.49
N VAL A 84 2.33 -2.11 11.16
CA VAL A 84 1.56 -1.26 10.23
C VAL A 84 0.05 -1.36 10.49
N ARG A 85 -0.46 -2.55 10.78
CA ARG A 85 -1.89 -2.74 11.10
C ARG A 85 -2.28 -2.04 12.40
N ARG A 86 -1.44 -2.07 13.44
CA ARG A 86 -1.69 -1.30 14.67
C ARG A 86 -1.75 0.20 14.41
N LEU A 87 -0.84 0.72 13.59
CA LEU A 87 -0.84 2.13 13.20
C LEU A 87 -2.13 2.48 12.44
N ALA A 88 -2.53 1.68 11.46
CA ALA A 88 -3.76 1.91 10.69
C ALA A 88 -5.03 1.83 11.55
N GLN A 89 -5.06 0.95 12.56
CA GLN A 89 -6.18 0.83 13.49
C GLN A 89 -6.31 2.04 14.43
N ALA A 90 -5.23 2.78 14.68
CA ALA A 90 -5.28 4.00 15.49
C ALA A 90 -5.89 5.21 14.76
N LEU A 91 -6.20 5.06 13.47
CA LEU A 91 -6.79 6.12 12.64
C LEU A 91 -8.34 6.18 12.74
N GLY A 92 -8.96 5.23 13.46
CA GLY A 92 -10.42 5.10 13.61
C GLY A 92 -10.85 4.77 15.02
#